data_AF-A0A8T6AA24-F1
#
_entry.id   AF-A0A8T6AA24-F1
#
_cell.length_a   1.000
_cell.length_b   1.000
_cell.length_c   1.000
_cell.angle_alpha   90.00
_cell.angle_beta   90.00
_cell.angle_gamma   90.00
#
_symmetry.space_group_name_H-M   'P 1'
#
loop_
_entity.id
_entity.type
_entity.pdbx_description
1 polymer ?
#
loop_
_entity_poly.entity_id
_entity_poly.type
_entity_poly.pdbx_seq_one_letter_code
_entity_poly.pdbx_strand_id
1 'polypeptide(L)'
;EQFLKAIDIVLVAVSEHIERFAALAREMAATETRESRRDELLTIAENCDLIAHQPPQTFWQALQLCYFIQLILQIESNGHSVSFGRMDQYLYPYYRRDVELNQTLDREHAIELLHSCWLKLLEVNKIRSGSHSKASAGSPLYQNVTIGGQNLVDGQPMDAVNPLSYAILESCGRLRSTQPNLSVRYHAGMSNDFLDACVQVIRCGFGMPAFNNDEIVIPEFIKLGIEPQDAYDYAAIGCIETAVGGKWGYRCTGMSFINFARVMLAALEGGRDATSGKVFLP
;
A
#
# COMPACT_ATOMS: atom_id res chain seq x y z
N GLU A 1 -12.53 -5.51 27.99
CA GLU A 1 -12.98 -4.15 28.37
C GLU A 1 -11.91 -3.08 28.08
N GLN A 2 -10.74 -3.10 28.72
CA GLN A 2 -9.70 -2.06 28.51
C GLN A 2 -9.26 -1.90 27.05
N PHE A 3 -9.08 -3.01 26.31
CA PHE A 3 -8.69 -2.95 24.89
C PHE A 3 -9.76 -2.29 24.01
N LEU A 4 -11.04 -2.62 24.21
CA LEU A 4 -12.14 -2.01 23.46
C LEU A 4 -12.29 -0.52 23.78
N LYS A 5 -12.09 -0.14 25.04
CA LYS A 5 -12.05 1.27 25.45
C LYS A 5 -10.91 2.03 24.77
N ALA A 6 -9.73 1.42 24.65
CA ALA A 6 -8.61 2.02 23.93
C ALA A 6 -8.92 2.21 22.43
N ILE A 7 -9.57 1.22 21.80
CA ILE A 7 -10.03 1.35 20.40
C ILE A 7 -10.99 2.53 20.25
N ASP A 8 -12.01 2.63 21.11
CA ASP A 8 -12.99 3.73 21.08
C ASP A 8 -12.32 5.10 21.22
N ILE A 9 -11.41 5.26 22.19
CA ILE A 9 -10.63 6.49 22.37
C ILE A 9 -9.85 6.87 21.10
N VAL A 10 -9.20 5.90 20.46
CA VAL A 10 -8.43 6.15 19.24
C VAL A 10 -9.35 6.49 18.07
N LEU A 11 -10.48 5.80 17.90
CA LEU A 11 -11.43 6.10 16.82
C LEU A 11 -12.02 7.51 16.94
N VAL A 12 -12.39 7.94 18.15
CA VAL A 12 -12.83 9.33 18.41
C VAL A 12 -11.71 10.31 18.05
N ALA A 13 -10.48 10.05 18.48
CA ALA A 13 -9.35 10.92 18.18
C ALA A 13 -9.02 10.99 16.67
N VAL A 14 -9.23 9.90 15.92
CA VAL A 14 -9.09 9.89 14.45
C VAL A 14 -10.11 10.82 13.81
N SER A 15 -11.39 10.72 14.19
CA SER A 15 -12.44 11.62 13.70
C SER A 15 -12.14 13.09 14.02
N GLU A 16 -11.79 13.41 15.26
CA GLU A 16 -11.40 14.77 15.68
C GLU A 16 -10.16 15.28 14.91
N HIS A 17 -9.21 14.40 14.60
CA HIS A 17 -8.03 14.77 13.81
C HIS A 17 -8.40 15.13 12.36
N ILE A 18 -9.30 14.37 11.74
CA ILE A 18 -9.81 14.64 10.40
C ILE A 18 -10.58 15.97 10.38
N GLU A 19 -11.46 16.22 11.35
CA GLU A 19 -12.19 17.49 11.49
C GLU A 19 -11.25 18.69 11.69
N ARG A 20 -10.14 18.49 12.42
CA ARG A 20 -9.12 19.52 12.59
C ARG A 20 -8.47 19.90 11.25
N PHE A 21 -8.24 18.94 10.37
CA PHE A 21 -7.76 19.23 9.00
C PHE A 21 -8.84 19.90 8.15
N ALA A 22 -10.11 19.56 8.32
CA ALA A 22 -11.21 20.26 7.67
C ALA A 22 -11.24 21.74 8.08
N ALA A 23 -11.14 22.03 9.38
CA ALA A 23 -11.10 23.40 9.91
C ALA A 23 -9.90 24.18 9.37
N LEU A 24 -8.72 23.56 9.34
CA LEU A 24 -7.51 24.18 8.78
C LEU A 24 -7.66 24.49 7.28
N ALA A 25 -8.24 23.58 6.51
CA ALA A 25 -8.49 23.80 5.08
C ALA A 25 -9.43 24.99 4.84
N ARG A 26 -10.49 25.15 5.67
CA ARG A 26 -11.37 26.33 5.61
C ARG A 26 -10.66 27.62 5.99
N GLU A 27 -9.81 27.59 7.02
CA GLU A 27 -8.99 28.75 7.42
C GLU A 27 -8.07 29.20 6.29
N MET A 28 -7.37 28.26 5.67
CA MET A 28 -6.51 28.53 4.52
C MET A 28 -7.31 29.05 3.33
N ALA A 29 -8.49 28.48 3.05
CA ALA A 29 -9.36 28.94 1.97
C ALA A 29 -9.78 30.41 2.15
N ALA A 30 -10.05 30.85 3.38
CA ALA A 30 -10.46 32.22 3.67
C ALA A 30 -9.39 33.28 3.32
N THR A 31 -8.12 32.88 3.27
CA THR A 31 -6.99 33.79 2.96
C THR A 31 -6.35 33.53 1.60
N GLU A 32 -6.76 32.48 0.88
CA GLU A 32 -6.23 32.14 -0.44
C GLU A 32 -6.78 33.09 -1.52
N THR A 33 -5.87 33.69 -2.27
CA THR A 33 -6.20 34.69 -3.30
C THR A 33 -6.52 34.06 -4.64
N ARG A 34 -6.03 32.84 -4.91
CA ARG A 34 -6.29 32.12 -6.17
C ARG A 34 -7.59 31.36 -6.05
N GLU A 35 -8.55 31.72 -6.87
CA GLU A 35 -9.90 31.11 -6.88
C GLU A 35 -9.86 29.58 -6.98
N SER A 36 -9.09 29.03 -7.92
CA SER A 36 -8.98 27.57 -8.08
C SER A 36 -8.49 26.87 -6.81
N ARG A 37 -7.46 27.41 -6.15
CA ARG A 37 -6.91 26.82 -4.94
C ARG A 37 -7.84 26.98 -3.74
N ARG A 38 -8.56 28.10 -3.65
CA ARG A 38 -9.57 28.30 -2.62
C ARG A 38 -10.66 27.23 -2.73
N ASP A 39 -11.15 26.99 -3.95
CA ASP A 39 -12.22 26.01 -4.18
C ASP A 39 -11.75 24.57 -3.93
N GLU A 40 -10.49 24.24 -4.27
CA GLU A 40 -9.85 22.98 -3.86
C GLU A 40 -9.80 22.83 -2.32
N LEU A 41 -9.41 23.87 -1.59
CA LEU A 41 -9.34 23.85 -0.13
C LEU A 41 -10.72 23.66 0.51
N LEU A 42 -11.75 24.31 -0.03
CA LEU A 42 -13.13 24.09 0.41
C LEU A 42 -13.59 22.65 0.15
N THR A 43 -13.26 22.10 -1.03
CA THR A 43 -13.56 20.70 -1.36
C THR A 43 -12.83 19.73 -0.41
N ILE A 44 -11.57 20.01 -0.07
CA ILE A 44 -10.82 19.23 0.92
C ILE A 44 -11.53 19.28 2.28
N ALA A 45 -11.99 20.46 2.72
CA ALA A 45 -12.71 20.60 3.98
C ALA A 45 -13.99 19.77 4.00
N GLU A 46 -14.82 19.90 2.96
CA GLU A 46 -16.08 19.16 2.82
C GLU A 46 -15.85 17.63 2.80
N ASN A 47 -14.83 17.18 2.07
CA ASN A 47 -14.46 15.76 2.04
C ASN A 47 -14.03 15.28 3.41
N CYS A 48 -13.23 16.06 4.15
CA CYS A 48 -12.81 15.73 5.51
C CYS A 48 -14.00 15.67 6.47
N ASP A 49 -14.92 16.64 6.44
CA ASP A 49 -16.12 16.64 7.28
C ASP A 49 -16.94 15.36 7.10
N LEU A 50 -17.11 14.92 5.84
CA LEU A 50 -17.88 13.72 5.53
C LEU A 50 -17.18 12.47 6.06
N ILE A 51 -15.90 12.26 5.71
CA ILE A 51 -15.18 11.02 6.05
C ILE A 51 -14.80 10.93 7.53
N ALA A 52 -14.93 12.01 8.31
CA ALA A 52 -14.70 11.97 9.75
C ALA A 52 -15.70 11.06 10.47
N HIS A 53 -16.93 10.94 9.95
CA HIS A 53 -18.02 10.20 10.59
C HIS A 53 -18.81 9.28 9.66
N GLN A 54 -18.73 9.47 8.35
CA GLN A 54 -19.51 8.72 7.36
C GLN A 54 -18.61 7.92 6.41
N PRO A 55 -19.12 6.81 5.85
CA PRO A 55 -18.44 6.14 4.76
C PRO A 55 -18.20 7.10 3.58
N PRO A 56 -17.04 7.02 2.89
CA PRO A 56 -16.75 7.88 1.77
C PRO A 56 -17.78 7.66 0.65
N GLN A 57 -18.08 8.73 -0.09
CA GLN A 57 -19.05 8.73 -1.18
C GLN A 57 -18.44 9.12 -2.52
N THR A 58 -17.18 9.55 -2.59
CA THR A 58 -16.44 9.88 -3.82
C THR A 58 -15.08 9.18 -3.85
N PHE A 59 -14.45 9.08 -5.02
CA PHE A 59 -13.10 8.53 -5.17
C PHE A 59 -12.10 9.35 -4.35
N TRP A 60 -12.24 10.68 -4.36
CA TRP A 60 -11.39 11.56 -3.57
C TRP A 60 -11.57 11.32 -2.06
N GLN A 61 -12.82 11.23 -1.59
CA GLN A 61 -13.10 10.92 -0.18
C GLN A 61 -12.53 9.55 0.23
N ALA A 62 -12.69 8.53 -0.61
CA ALA A 62 -12.18 7.19 -0.32
C ALA A 62 -10.65 7.17 -0.26
N LEU A 63 -9.98 7.79 -1.23
CA LEU A 63 -8.51 7.90 -1.24
C LEU A 63 -8.00 8.71 -0.04
N GLN A 64 -8.65 9.83 0.30
CA GLN A 64 -8.30 10.67 1.43
C GLN A 64 -8.42 9.92 2.77
N LEU A 65 -9.50 9.14 2.96
CA LEU A 65 -9.69 8.33 4.16
C LEU A 65 -8.63 7.22 4.25
N CYS A 66 -8.37 6.51 3.15
CA CYS A 66 -7.31 5.49 3.10
C CYS A 66 -5.94 6.10 3.46
N TYR A 67 -5.63 7.30 2.96
CA TYR A 67 -4.40 8.00 3.31
C TYR A 67 -4.36 8.39 4.81
N PHE A 68 -5.45 8.91 5.37
CA PHE A 68 -5.49 9.25 6.81
C PHE A 68 -5.17 8.04 7.68
N ILE A 69 -5.77 6.87 7.39
CA ILE A 69 -5.48 5.66 8.14
C ILE A 69 -4.02 5.23 7.95
N GLN A 70 -3.50 5.22 6.72
CA GLN A 70 -2.09 4.93 6.42
C GLN A 70 -1.12 5.85 7.17
N LEU A 71 -1.45 7.14 7.27
CA LEU A 71 -0.67 8.14 7.99
C LEU A 71 -0.70 7.89 9.50
N ILE A 72 -1.89 7.77 10.08
CA ILE A 72 -2.08 7.68 11.53
C ILE A 72 -1.46 6.39 12.08
N LEU A 73 -1.56 5.28 11.35
CA LEU A 73 -0.86 4.02 11.69
C LEU A 73 0.67 4.21 11.86
N GLN A 74 1.26 5.13 11.08
CA GLN A 74 2.69 5.44 11.14
C GLN A 74 3.02 6.61 12.10
N ILE A 75 2.00 7.27 12.67
CA ILE A 75 2.14 8.20 13.79
C ILE A 75 2.13 7.43 15.11
N GLU A 76 1.21 6.48 15.30
CA GLU A 76 1.11 5.69 16.53
C GLU A 76 2.28 4.71 16.70
N SER A 77 2.85 4.25 15.58
CA SER A 77 3.89 3.23 15.55
C SER A 77 4.92 3.57 14.50
N ASN A 78 6.20 3.45 14.87
CA ASN A 78 7.29 3.57 13.90
C ASN A 78 7.49 2.28 13.06
N GLY A 79 6.50 1.38 13.02
CA GLY A 79 6.46 0.26 12.08
C GLY A 79 6.66 0.71 10.64
N HIS A 80 7.20 -0.15 9.79
CA HIS A 80 7.29 0.08 8.35
C HIS A 80 6.62 -1.10 7.63
N SER A 81 6.55 -1.04 6.30
CA SER A 81 5.80 -1.98 5.47
C SER A 81 4.28 -1.89 5.67
N VAL A 82 3.78 -0.77 6.20
CA VAL A 82 2.33 -0.48 6.24
C VAL A 82 1.87 -0.31 4.79
N SER A 83 0.98 -1.18 4.33
CA SER A 83 0.66 -1.37 2.92
C SER A 83 -0.83 -1.23 2.68
N PHE A 84 -1.19 -0.69 1.52
CA PHE A 84 -2.59 -0.48 1.14
C PHE A 84 -3.31 -1.77 0.72
N GLY A 85 -2.56 -2.80 0.32
CA GLY A 85 -3.16 -3.99 -0.28
C GLY A 85 -3.68 -3.71 -1.69
N ARG A 86 -4.83 -4.28 -2.05
CA ARG A 86 -5.42 -4.25 -3.41
C ARG A 86 -6.21 -2.97 -3.68
N MET A 87 -5.50 -1.84 -3.73
CA MET A 87 -6.10 -0.51 -3.88
C MET A 87 -6.94 -0.39 -5.15
N ASP A 88 -6.52 -1.03 -6.24
CA ASP A 88 -7.26 -1.06 -7.50
C ASP A 88 -8.59 -1.82 -7.42
N GLN A 89 -8.85 -2.59 -6.36
CA GLN A 89 -10.10 -3.33 -6.18
C GLN A 89 -11.06 -2.57 -5.28
N TYR A 90 -10.66 -2.26 -4.04
CA TYR A 90 -11.58 -1.66 -3.07
C TYR A 90 -11.87 -0.17 -3.33
N LEU A 91 -11.04 0.53 -4.12
CA LEU A 91 -11.37 1.88 -4.60
C LEU A 91 -12.08 1.90 -5.96
N TYR A 92 -12.12 0.79 -6.69
CA TYR A 92 -12.72 0.76 -8.03
C TYR A 92 -14.21 1.14 -8.06
N PRO A 93 -15.07 0.74 -7.08
CA PRO A 93 -16.46 1.19 -7.08
C PRO A 93 -16.61 2.71 -7.11
N TYR A 94 -15.73 3.45 -6.40
CA TYR A 94 -15.73 4.90 -6.39
C TYR A 94 -15.18 5.49 -7.69
N TYR A 95 -14.05 4.94 -8.18
CA TYR A 95 -13.46 5.35 -9.45
C TYR A 95 -14.43 5.15 -10.61
N ARG A 96 -15.03 3.96 -10.72
CA ARG A 96 -16.02 3.63 -11.76
C ARG A 96 -17.20 4.59 -11.73
N ARG A 97 -17.75 4.85 -10.54
CA ARG A 97 -18.88 5.77 -10.41
C ARG A 97 -18.48 7.18 -10.86
N ASP A 98 -17.37 7.71 -10.38
CA ASP A 98 -17.04 9.13 -10.57
C ASP A 98 -16.44 9.41 -11.95
N VAL A 99 -15.68 8.46 -12.52
CA VAL A 99 -14.95 8.62 -13.79
C VAL A 99 -15.70 8.01 -14.97
N GLU A 100 -16.29 6.83 -14.83
CA GLU A 100 -16.89 6.11 -15.97
C GLU A 100 -18.39 6.36 -16.09
N LEU A 101 -19.13 6.38 -14.98
CA LEU A 101 -20.60 6.43 -14.98
C LEU A 101 -21.14 7.86 -14.90
N ASN A 102 -20.75 8.60 -13.86
CA ASN A 102 -21.25 9.95 -13.60
C ASN A 102 -20.38 11.03 -14.25
N GLN A 103 -19.12 10.69 -14.55
CA GLN A 103 -18.13 11.61 -15.14
C GLN A 103 -17.98 12.92 -14.36
N THR A 104 -18.14 12.86 -13.04
CA THR A 104 -17.92 13.97 -12.11
C THR A 104 -16.43 14.19 -11.81
N LEU A 105 -15.58 13.22 -12.15
CA LEU A 105 -14.13 13.28 -12.02
C LEU A 105 -13.49 12.84 -13.34
N ASP A 106 -12.64 13.68 -13.93
CA ASP A 106 -11.87 13.28 -15.11
C ASP A 106 -10.78 12.26 -14.73
N ARG A 107 -10.43 11.36 -15.65
CA ARG A 107 -9.38 10.35 -15.44
C ARG A 107 -8.03 10.98 -15.09
N GLU A 108 -7.66 12.09 -15.72
CA GLU A 108 -6.39 12.76 -15.44
C GLU A 108 -6.38 13.42 -14.06
N HIS A 109 -7.53 13.96 -13.60
CA HIS A 109 -7.67 14.40 -12.21
C HIS A 109 -7.61 13.23 -11.22
N ALA A 110 -8.15 12.06 -11.56
CA ALA A 110 -7.98 10.87 -10.72
C ALA A 110 -6.51 10.45 -10.61
N ILE A 111 -5.74 10.54 -11.71
CA ILE A 111 -4.28 10.32 -11.70
C ILE A 111 -3.56 11.38 -10.86
N GLU A 112 -3.96 12.64 -10.93
CA GLU A 112 -3.39 13.70 -10.09
C GLU A 112 -3.66 13.48 -8.59
N LEU A 113 -4.85 13.00 -8.23
CA LEU A 113 -5.17 12.61 -6.85
C LEU A 113 -4.28 11.45 -6.38
N LEU A 114 -4.03 10.45 -7.25
CA LEU A 114 -3.09 9.38 -6.97
C LEU A 114 -1.66 9.92 -6.78
N HIS A 115 -1.17 10.80 -7.67
CA HIS A 115 0.14 11.46 -7.51
C HIS A 115 0.24 12.20 -6.17
N SER A 116 -0.82 12.91 -5.79
CA SER A 116 -0.89 13.60 -4.51
C SER A 116 -0.71 12.62 -3.35
N CYS A 117 -1.44 11.51 -3.35
CA CYS A 117 -1.28 10.44 -2.36
C CYS A 117 0.16 9.90 -2.34
N TRP A 118 0.75 9.58 -3.51
CA TRP A 118 2.11 9.05 -3.61
C TRP A 118 3.17 9.99 -3.04
N LEU A 119 3.04 11.29 -3.28
CA LEU A 119 3.90 12.30 -2.67
C LEU A 119 3.71 12.35 -1.15
N LYS A 120 2.47 12.24 -0.65
CA LYS A 120 2.23 12.14 0.80
C LYS A 120 2.86 10.88 1.41
N LEU A 121 2.91 9.76 0.68
CA LEU A 121 3.62 8.56 1.14
C LEU A 121 5.14 8.78 1.19
N LEU A 122 5.69 9.52 0.24
CA LEU A 122 7.12 9.87 0.20
C LEU A 122 7.53 10.78 1.37
N GLU A 123 6.62 11.62 1.86
CA GLU A 123 6.88 12.51 3.01
C GLU A 123 7.05 11.77 4.34
N VAL A 124 6.48 10.56 4.47
CA VAL A 124 6.63 9.77 5.68
C VAL A 124 8.12 9.42 5.85
N ASN A 125 8.63 9.44 7.07
CA ASN A 125 10.04 9.19 7.33
C ASN A 125 10.26 8.39 8.61
N LYS A 126 11.37 7.65 8.67
CA LYS A 126 11.75 6.80 9.80
C LYS A 126 13.25 6.76 9.99
N ILE A 127 13.71 7.17 11.18
CA ILE A 127 15.09 7.01 11.61
C ILE A 127 15.35 5.58 12.14
N ARG A 128 16.57 5.08 11.88
CA ARG A 128 17.08 3.79 12.33
C ARG A 128 18.47 3.98 12.91
N SER A 129 18.94 3.03 13.74
CA SER A 129 20.31 3.05 14.25
C SER A 129 21.33 2.88 13.10
N GLY A 130 22.56 3.37 13.27
CA GLY A 130 23.57 3.34 12.21
C GLY A 130 23.90 1.92 11.69
N SER A 131 23.80 0.89 12.53
CA SER A 131 23.96 -0.50 12.09
C SER A 131 22.78 -0.98 11.25
N HIS A 132 21.56 -0.68 11.67
CA HIS A 132 20.34 -1.11 10.98
C HIS A 132 20.15 -0.35 9.66
N SER A 133 20.53 0.93 9.59
CA SER A 133 20.45 1.72 8.34
C SER A 133 21.28 1.11 7.20
N LYS A 134 22.35 0.36 7.49
CA LYS A 134 23.12 -0.36 6.47
C LYS A 134 22.34 -1.54 5.85
N ALA A 135 21.46 -2.16 6.63
CA ALA A 135 20.55 -3.21 6.16
C ALA A 135 19.26 -2.66 5.53
N SER A 136 18.98 -1.37 5.72
CA SER A 136 17.83 -0.65 5.14
C SER A 136 18.30 0.62 4.42
N ALA A 137 19.19 0.45 3.44
CA ALA A 137 19.75 1.56 2.68
C ALA A 137 18.66 2.34 1.92
N GLY A 138 18.78 3.67 1.87
CA GLY A 138 17.83 4.55 1.19
C GLY A 138 16.65 5.05 2.03
N SER A 139 16.71 4.87 3.37
CA SER A 139 15.64 5.26 4.30
C SER A 139 14.22 4.79 3.91
N PRO A 140 14.04 3.52 3.48
CA PRO A 140 12.77 3.06 2.94
C PRO A 140 11.70 2.87 4.02
N LEU A 141 10.45 2.98 3.59
CA LEU A 141 9.25 2.65 4.38
C LEU A 141 8.44 1.49 3.82
N TYR A 142 8.68 1.12 2.55
CA TYR A 142 8.06 -0.05 1.92
C TYR A 142 6.52 0.00 1.89
N GLN A 143 5.91 1.16 1.60
CA GLN A 143 4.45 1.28 1.59
C GLN A 143 3.91 0.69 0.29
N ASN A 144 3.48 -0.58 0.33
CA ASN A 144 3.12 -1.32 -0.87
C ASN A 144 1.70 -0.99 -1.36
N VAL A 145 1.54 -0.92 -2.68
CA VAL A 145 0.25 -0.93 -3.37
C VAL A 145 0.26 -2.11 -4.33
N THR A 146 -0.73 -3.00 -4.19
CA THR A 146 -0.91 -4.16 -5.07
C THR A 146 -2.01 -3.88 -6.09
N ILE A 147 -1.78 -4.25 -7.36
CA ILE A 147 -2.76 -4.20 -8.44
C ILE A 147 -2.80 -5.51 -9.25
N GLY A 148 -3.89 -5.72 -9.98
CA GLY A 148 -4.10 -6.89 -10.84
C GLY A 148 -4.45 -8.16 -10.06
N GLY A 149 -3.98 -9.31 -10.55
CA GLY A 149 -4.29 -10.62 -10.01
C GLY A 149 -5.69 -11.10 -10.38
N GLN A 150 -6.25 -11.95 -9.55
CA GLN A 150 -7.55 -12.60 -9.79
C GLN A 150 -8.56 -12.30 -8.67
N ASN A 151 -9.84 -12.40 -8.99
CA ASN A 151 -10.95 -12.43 -8.04
C ASN A 151 -11.74 -13.73 -8.23
N LEU A 152 -12.35 -14.23 -7.15
CA LEU A 152 -13.36 -15.28 -7.25
C LEU A 152 -14.73 -14.64 -7.42
N VAL A 153 -15.37 -14.86 -8.58
CA VAL A 153 -16.73 -14.43 -8.89
C VAL A 153 -17.57 -15.70 -9.05
N ASP A 154 -18.57 -15.89 -8.19
CA ASP A 154 -19.39 -17.11 -8.15
C ASP A 154 -18.55 -18.41 -8.08
N GLY A 155 -17.43 -18.35 -7.35
CA GLY A 155 -16.48 -19.46 -7.19
C GLY A 155 -15.58 -19.71 -8.41
N GLN A 156 -15.65 -18.88 -9.45
CA GLN A 156 -14.79 -18.98 -10.62
C GLN A 156 -13.70 -17.89 -10.60
N PRO A 157 -12.44 -18.26 -10.91
CA PRO A 157 -11.36 -17.31 -11.02
C PRO A 157 -11.55 -16.42 -12.25
N MET A 158 -11.54 -15.10 -12.03
CA MET A 158 -11.64 -14.08 -13.07
C MET A 158 -10.47 -13.10 -12.94
N ASP A 159 -9.99 -12.59 -14.07
CA ASP A 159 -9.00 -11.50 -14.07
C ASP A 159 -9.57 -10.28 -13.31
N ALA A 160 -8.77 -9.72 -12.41
CA ALA A 160 -9.17 -8.59 -11.57
C ALA A 160 -8.66 -7.25 -12.11
N VAL A 161 -7.85 -7.25 -13.18
CA VAL A 161 -7.39 -6.02 -13.83
C VAL A 161 -8.60 -5.21 -14.30
N ASN A 162 -8.62 -3.92 -13.92
CA ASN A 162 -9.68 -2.99 -14.25
C ASN A 162 -9.11 -1.59 -14.60
N PRO A 163 -9.93 -0.62 -15.05
CA PRO A 163 -9.44 0.71 -15.42
C PRO A 163 -8.68 1.47 -14.32
N LEU A 164 -8.99 1.25 -13.05
CA LEU A 164 -8.22 1.82 -11.94
C LEU A 164 -6.84 1.14 -11.81
N SER A 165 -6.71 -0.15 -12.12
CA SER A 165 -5.40 -0.83 -12.20
C SER A 165 -4.47 -0.13 -13.20
N TYR A 166 -4.98 0.23 -14.39
CA TYR A 166 -4.22 0.99 -15.40
C TYR A 166 -3.90 2.42 -14.92
N ALA A 167 -4.86 3.11 -14.29
CA ALA A 167 -4.62 4.47 -13.77
C ALA A 167 -3.56 4.49 -12.67
N ILE A 168 -3.56 3.51 -11.76
CA ILE A 168 -2.53 3.36 -10.71
C ILE A 168 -1.16 3.06 -11.35
N LEU A 169 -1.09 2.09 -12.26
CA LEU A 169 0.14 1.74 -12.97
C LEU A 169 0.74 2.94 -13.70
N GLU A 170 -0.08 3.66 -14.46
CA GLU A 170 0.33 4.85 -15.20
C GLU A 170 0.77 5.98 -14.26
N SER A 171 0.03 6.25 -13.18
CA SER A 171 0.40 7.30 -12.21
C SER A 171 1.79 7.04 -11.60
N CYS A 172 2.12 5.78 -11.30
CA CYS A 172 3.45 5.42 -10.81
C CYS A 172 4.53 5.61 -11.88
N GLY A 173 4.26 5.21 -13.13
CA GLY A 173 5.19 5.38 -14.25
C GLY A 173 5.48 6.84 -14.61
N ARG A 174 4.47 7.72 -14.46
CA ARG A 174 4.61 9.17 -14.65
C ARG A 174 5.42 9.80 -13.51
N LEU A 175 5.12 9.47 -12.25
CA LEU A 175 5.75 10.10 -11.08
C LEU A 175 7.16 9.59 -10.79
N ARG A 176 7.44 8.30 -11.05
CA ARG A 176 8.76 7.65 -10.84
C ARG A 176 9.33 7.81 -9.43
N SER A 177 8.44 7.83 -8.43
CA SER A 177 8.79 7.93 -7.02
C SER A 177 9.19 6.56 -6.45
N THR A 178 9.83 6.57 -5.28
CA THR A 178 10.10 5.34 -4.49
C THR A 178 8.90 4.87 -3.68
N GLN A 179 7.87 5.71 -3.52
CA GLN A 179 6.61 5.39 -2.87
C GLN A 179 5.46 5.73 -3.84
N PRO A 180 4.44 4.85 -3.95
CA PRO A 180 4.31 3.56 -3.27
C PRO A 180 5.30 2.52 -3.83
N ASN A 181 5.52 1.43 -3.11
CA ASN A 181 6.17 0.24 -3.68
C ASN A 181 5.13 -0.54 -4.50
N LEU A 182 5.16 -0.44 -5.83
CA LEU A 182 4.12 -1.01 -6.68
C LEU A 182 4.37 -2.49 -6.99
N SER A 183 3.41 -3.35 -6.65
CA SER A 183 3.40 -4.77 -6.99
C SER A 183 2.24 -5.12 -7.92
N VAL A 184 2.53 -5.86 -8.98
CA VAL A 184 1.55 -6.47 -9.88
C VAL A 184 1.42 -7.95 -9.54
N ARG A 185 0.18 -8.41 -9.36
CA ARG A 185 -0.12 -9.84 -9.27
C ARG A 185 -0.29 -10.43 -10.68
N TYR A 186 0.68 -11.23 -11.09
CA TYR A 186 0.65 -11.99 -12.34
C TYR A 186 -0.19 -13.24 -12.18
N HIS A 187 -0.98 -13.56 -13.20
CA HIS A 187 -1.58 -14.87 -13.42
C HIS A 187 -1.57 -15.19 -14.91
N ALA A 188 -1.72 -16.47 -15.26
CA ALA A 188 -1.64 -16.94 -16.64
C ALA A 188 -2.73 -16.36 -17.56
N GLY A 189 -3.86 -15.93 -17.00
CA GLY A 189 -4.97 -15.33 -17.73
C GLY A 189 -4.85 -13.80 -17.92
N MET A 190 -3.80 -13.17 -17.37
CA MET A 190 -3.60 -11.73 -17.49
C MET A 190 -3.39 -11.33 -18.96
N SER A 191 -4.03 -10.24 -19.39
CA SER A 191 -3.96 -9.81 -20.79
C SER A 191 -2.53 -9.38 -21.20
N ASN A 192 -2.18 -9.64 -22.46
CA ASN A 192 -0.91 -9.14 -23.03
C ASN A 192 -0.84 -7.61 -23.02
N ASP A 193 -1.99 -6.93 -23.11
CA ASP A 193 -2.07 -5.47 -23.07
C ASP A 193 -1.63 -4.92 -21.71
N PHE A 194 -2.16 -5.46 -20.61
CA PHE A 194 -1.76 -5.03 -19.27
C PHE A 194 -0.31 -5.42 -18.96
N LEU A 195 0.14 -6.59 -19.43
CA LEU A 195 1.54 -6.99 -19.28
C LEU A 195 2.49 -6.05 -20.05
N ASP A 196 2.14 -5.63 -21.27
CA ASP A 196 2.91 -4.65 -22.04
C ASP A 196 2.92 -3.28 -21.33
N ALA A 197 1.79 -2.82 -20.79
CA ALA A 197 1.73 -1.62 -19.98
C ALA A 197 2.68 -1.68 -18.77
N CYS A 198 2.79 -2.84 -18.11
CA CYS A 198 3.76 -3.04 -17.03
C CYS A 198 5.21 -2.91 -17.55
N VAL A 199 5.52 -3.48 -18.72
CA VAL A 199 6.83 -3.33 -19.37
C VAL A 199 7.13 -1.88 -19.72
N GLN A 200 6.13 -1.10 -20.16
CA GLN A 200 6.29 0.33 -20.41
C GLN A 200 6.67 1.10 -19.12
N VAL A 201 6.07 0.74 -17.97
CA VAL A 201 6.44 1.32 -16.67
C VAL A 201 7.85 0.89 -16.24
N ILE A 202 8.24 -0.38 -16.43
CA ILE A 202 9.61 -0.84 -16.17
C ILE A 202 10.63 0.00 -16.94
N ARG A 203 10.34 0.31 -18.21
CA ARG A 203 11.20 1.15 -19.07
C ARG A 203 11.39 2.58 -18.55
N CYS A 204 10.58 3.04 -17.60
CA CYS A 204 10.78 4.33 -16.94
C CYS A 204 11.99 4.34 -15.99
N GLY A 205 12.57 3.18 -15.65
CA GLY A 205 13.91 3.08 -15.05
C GLY A 205 13.97 3.31 -13.53
N PHE A 206 12.86 3.11 -12.81
CA PHE A 206 12.79 3.32 -11.35
C PHE A 206 12.55 2.03 -10.55
N GLY A 207 12.60 0.85 -11.20
CA GLY A 207 12.59 -0.46 -10.54
C GLY A 207 11.22 -1.06 -10.24
N MET A 208 10.14 -0.51 -10.79
CA MET A 208 8.76 -0.98 -10.61
C MET A 208 8.04 -1.16 -11.96
N PRO A 209 6.90 -1.90 -11.99
CA PRO A 209 6.34 -2.71 -10.90
C PRO A 209 7.18 -3.96 -10.58
N ALA A 210 7.09 -4.43 -9.33
CA ALA A 210 7.48 -5.78 -8.95
C ALA A 210 6.37 -6.77 -9.35
N PHE A 211 6.70 -8.07 -9.42
CA PHE A 211 5.72 -9.12 -9.75
C PHE A 211 5.61 -10.15 -8.63
N ASN A 212 4.38 -10.39 -8.18
CA ASN A 212 3.99 -11.55 -7.40
C ASN A 212 3.24 -12.52 -8.31
N ASN A 213 3.28 -13.82 -8.02
CA ASN A 213 2.78 -14.85 -8.92
C ASN A 213 1.62 -15.63 -8.29
N ASP A 214 0.41 -15.42 -8.80
CA ASP A 214 -0.81 -16.09 -8.35
C ASP A 214 -0.71 -17.61 -8.52
N GLU A 215 0.00 -18.08 -9.56
CA GLU A 215 0.17 -19.51 -9.90
C GLU A 215 0.87 -20.33 -8.81
N ILE A 216 1.56 -19.66 -7.87
CA ILE A 216 2.20 -20.31 -6.72
C ILE A 216 1.62 -19.83 -5.38
N VAL A 217 1.32 -18.54 -5.25
CA VAL A 217 0.86 -17.99 -3.98
C VAL A 217 -0.51 -18.55 -3.60
N ILE A 218 -1.45 -18.58 -4.53
CA ILE A 218 -2.83 -19.02 -4.24
C ILE A 218 -2.86 -20.51 -3.85
N PRO A 219 -2.25 -21.44 -4.61
CA PRO A 219 -2.23 -22.86 -4.21
C PRO A 219 -1.57 -23.09 -2.86
N GLU A 220 -0.45 -22.43 -2.58
CA GLU A 220 0.26 -22.61 -1.30
C GLU A 220 -0.48 -21.95 -0.12
N PHE A 221 -1.18 -20.84 -0.33
CA PHE A 221 -2.05 -20.25 0.70
C PHE A 221 -3.20 -21.20 1.07
N ILE A 222 -3.88 -21.78 0.06
CA ILE A 222 -4.95 -22.76 0.29
C ILE A 222 -4.41 -23.98 1.03
N LYS A 223 -3.23 -24.47 0.65
CA LYS A 223 -2.57 -25.60 1.32
C LYS A 223 -2.18 -25.29 2.77
N LEU A 224 -1.87 -24.04 3.09
CA LEU A 224 -1.65 -23.58 4.47
C LEU A 224 -2.95 -23.43 5.27
N GLY A 225 -4.11 -23.60 4.65
CA GLY A 225 -5.43 -23.52 5.29
C GLY A 225 -6.11 -22.15 5.17
N ILE A 226 -5.62 -21.27 4.29
CA ILE A 226 -6.33 -20.03 3.97
C ILE A 226 -7.54 -20.37 3.09
N GLU A 227 -8.71 -19.83 3.45
CA GLU A 227 -9.93 -20.01 2.68
C GLU A 227 -9.73 -19.53 1.23
N PRO A 228 -10.28 -20.24 0.22
CA PRO A 228 -10.07 -19.87 -1.18
C PRO A 228 -10.41 -18.41 -1.48
N GLN A 229 -11.51 -17.87 -0.93
CA GLN A 229 -11.89 -16.47 -1.14
C GLN A 229 -10.78 -15.49 -0.70
N ASP A 230 -10.13 -15.78 0.42
CA ASP A 230 -9.09 -14.96 1.00
C ASP A 230 -7.73 -15.19 0.32
N ALA A 231 -7.46 -16.42 -0.12
CA ALA A 231 -6.27 -16.74 -0.90
C ALA A 231 -6.26 -15.99 -2.24
N TYR A 232 -7.41 -15.89 -2.92
CA TYR A 232 -7.53 -15.10 -4.15
C TYR A 232 -7.46 -13.60 -3.90
N ASP A 233 -7.72 -13.13 -2.67
CA ASP A 233 -7.67 -11.71 -2.30
C ASP A 233 -6.34 -11.27 -1.65
N TYR A 234 -5.29 -12.10 -1.75
CA TYR A 234 -3.99 -11.75 -1.19
C TYR A 234 -3.41 -10.46 -1.82
N ALA A 235 -2.53 -9.80 -1.08
CA ALA A 235 -1.74 -8.68 -1.56
C ALA A 235 -0.27 -8.84 -1.20
N ALA A 236 0.60 -8.11 -1.89
CA ALA A 236 1.96 -7.89 -1.43
C ALA A 236 1.96 -6.91 -0.26
N ILE A 237 2.80 -7.17 0.74
CA ILE A 237 3.02 -6.33 1.91
C ILE A 237 4.49 -5.94 1.89
N GLY A 238 4.83 -4.68 2.13
CA GLY A 238 6.24 -4.29 2.22
C GLY A 238 7.00 -4.47 0.91
N CYS A 239 7.85 -5.49 0.87
CA CYS A 239 8.73 -5.80 -0.26
C CYS A 239 8.10 -6.79 -1.25
N ILE A 240 8.12 -8.08 -0.91
CA ILE A 240 7.69 -9.18 -1.79
C ILE A 240 6.78 -10.19 -1.09
N GLU A 241 6.75 -10.14 0.24
CA GLU A 241 5.95 -11.00 1.08
C GLU A 241 4.46 -10.81 0.81
N THR A 242 3.70 -11.89 0.92
CA THR A 242 2.27 -11.90 0.62
C THR A 242 1.47 -12.20 1.87
N ALA A 243 0.29 -11.58 1.99
CA ALA A 243 -0.66 -11.81 3.07
C ALA A 243 -2.07 -11.45 2.61
N VAL A 244 -3.07 -11.82 3.41
CA VAL A 244 -4.46 -11.39 3.20
C VAL A 244 -4.70 -10.08 3.93
N GLY A 245 -5.01 -9.01 3.18
CA GLY A 245 -5.23 -7.67 3.75
C GLY A 245 -6.34 -7.66 4.80
N GLY A 246 -6.08 -7.05 5.97
CA GLY A 246 -7.05 -6.97 7.07
C GLY A 246 -7.34 -8.29 7.80
N LYS A 247 -6.77 -9.42 7.35
CA LYS A 247 -7.01 -10.76 7.93
C LYS A 247 -5.72 -11.49 8.33
N TRP A 248 -4.58 -10.81 8.28
CA TRP A 248 -3.29 -11.36 8.68
C TRP A 248 -2.73 -10.63 9.90
N GLY A 249 -1.97 -11.33 10.73
CA GLY A 249 -1.22 -10.74 11.83
C GLY A 249 -0.05 -9.87 11.37
N TYR A 250 0.82 -9.46 12.30
CA TYR A 250 2.03 -8.72 11.94
C TYR A 250 3.08 -9.62 11.28
N ARG A 251 3.92 -9.02 10.42
CA ARG A 251 5.16 -9.65 9.91
C ARG A 251 4.94 -11.03 9.25
N CYS A 252 4.28 -11.06 8.09
CA CYS A 252 4.32 -12.24 7.21
C CYS A 252 5.75 -12.59 6.76
N THR A 253 6.67 -11.62 6.83
CA THR A 253 8.13 -11.84 6.87
C THR A 253 8.81 -10.83 7.80
N GLY A 254 10.14 -10.84 7.84
CA GLY A 254 10.93 -9.80 8.50
C GLY A 254 11.16 -10.06 9.98
N MET A 255 11.20 -11.33 10.39
CA MET A 255 11.53 -11.73 11.77
C MET A 255 13.04 -11.63 12.01
N SER A 256 13.72 -12.76 12.23
CA SER A 256 15.17 -12.83 12.37
C SER A 256 15.85 -13.11 11.03
N PHE A 257 17.04 -12.53 10.82
CA PHE A 257 17.88 -12.81 9.66
C PHE A 257 19.03 -13.75 10.06
N ILE A 258 19.14 -14.90 9.41
CA ILE A 258 20.22 -15.87 9.62
C ILE A 258 21.17 -15.81 8.42
N ASN A 259 22.47 -15.67 8.68
CA ASN A 259 23.48 -15.69 7.62
C ASN A 259 23.87 -17.16 7.32
N PHE A 260 23.27 -17.74 6.28
CA PHE A 260 23.53 -19.12 5.89
C PHE A 260 24.97 -19.38 5.46
N ALA A 261 25.67 -18.40 4.88
CA ALA A 261 27.08 -18.57 4.52
C ALA A 261 27.96 -18.76 5.76
N ARG A 262 27.71 -18.01 6.84
CA ARG A 262 28.44 -18.17 8.11
C ARG A 262 28.12 -19.50 8.79
N VAL A 263 26.85 -19.92 8.75
CA VAL A 263 26.43 -21.24 9.27
C VAL A 263 27.13 -22.37 8.49
N MET A 264 27.16 -22.28 7.15
CA MET A 264 27.84 -23.25 6.30
C MET A 264 29.34 -23.32 6.60
N LEU A 265 30.03 -22.18 6.72
CA LEU A 265 31.45 -22.15 7.07
C LEU A 265 31.72 -22.79 8.44
N ALA A 266 30.88 -22.49 9.43
CA ALA A 266 30.98 -23.12 10.74
C ALA A 266 30.76 -24.64 10.67
N ALA A 267 29.77 -25.10 9.91
CA ALA A 267 29.49 -26.54 9.74
C ALA A 267 30.66 -27.31 9.10
N LEU A 268 31.44 -26.65 8.24
CA LEU A 268 32.62 -27.24 7.58
C LEU A 268 33.89 -27.17 8.45
N GLU A 269 33.92 -26.32 9.48
CA GLU A 269 35.11 -26.03 10.30
C GLU A 269 34.81 -26.28 11.79
N GLY A 270 34.29 -27.47 12.13
CA GLY A 270 34.10 -27.91 13.52
C GLY A 270 33.24 -26.96 14.38
N GLY A 271 32.22 -26.36 13.78
CA GLY A 271 31.32 -25.42 14.45
C GLY A 271 31.83 -23.99 14.59
N ARG A 272 33.04 -23.69 14.09
CA ARG A 272 33.70 -22.39 14.26
C ARG A 272 33.22 -21.37 13.23
N ASP A 273 32.52 -20.33 13.68
CA ASP A 273 32.22 -19.18 12.83
C ASP A 273 33.50 -18.41 12.47
N ALA A 274 33.85 -18.39 11.18
CA ALA A 274 35.10 -17.81 10.69
C ALA A 274 35.25 -16.30 10.97
N THR A 275 34.14 -15.55 11.08
CA THR A 275 34.17 -14.10 11.31
C THR A 275 34.47 -13.72 12.76
N SER A 276 33.86 -14.41 13.73
CA SER A 276 34.02 -14.10 15.16
C SER A 276 34.98 -15.04 15.90
N GLY A 277 35.27 -16.20 15.33
CA GLY A 277 36.08 -17.26 15.94
C GLY A 277 35.36 -18.10 16.99
N LYS A 278 34.07 -17.84 17.28
CA LYS A 278 33.28 -18.59 18.27
C LYS A 278 32.78 -19.92 17.71
N VAL A 279 32.72 -20.93 18.58
CA VAL A 279 32.05 -22.21 18.32
C VAL A 279 30.74 -22.20 19.11
N PHE A 280 29.61 -22.07 18.41
CA PHE A 280 28.29 -22.05 19.06
C PHE A 280 27.69 -23.46 19.20
N LEU A 281 28.00 -24.35 18.26
CA LEU A 281 27.63 -25.76 18.26
C LEU A 281 28.90 -26.56 17.92
N PRO A 282 29.50 -27.28 18.88
CA PRO A 282 30.73 -28.05 18.67
C PRO A 282 30.51 -29.30 17.81
#